data_AF-A0A1I5XEG3-F1
#
_entry.id   AF-A0A1I5XEG3-F1
#
_cell.length_a   1.000
_cell.length_b   1.000
_cell.length_c   1.000
_cell.angle_alpha   90.00
_cell.angle_beta   90.00
_cell.angle_gamma   90.00
#
_symmetry.space_group_name_H-M   'P 1'
#
loop_
_entity.id
_entity.type
_entity.pdbx_description
1 polymer ?
#
loop_
_entity_poly.entity_id
_entity_poly.type
_entity_poly.pdbx_seq_one_letter_code
_entity_poly.pdbx_strand_id
1 'polypeptide(L)'
;MHLVGYAWLREAMQLSAFPLRLPAIVQPVTRLKKIGQTLAVPSATAPAADDLLGHMLFALKHEGVNLAILAQALPKIPVTTLERALQEAPNGIYIRKACYLREAFTHEEVPQHAPVRGAFVPLFDPKRYVTRSGERNSRWRVEFNGLGNLNYCATVEKASRLIELQEHDILGRAKAFMESLPPVMMDRAINWAYLHETKDSFAIEREAPSEDKSRRFIQLLRQAHERQPLTEEYLVALQNATVSNPYDLAAAFRHEQNHLAGALSGHQ
;
A
#
# COMPACT_ATOMS: atom_id res chain seq x y z
N MET A 1 13.48 4.92 28.78
CA MET A 1 12.37 5.28 27.88
C MET A 1 11.44 4.06 27.85
N HIS A 2 10.18 4.18 28.24
CA HIS A 2 9.29 3.02 28.32
C HIS A 2 8.49 2.91 27.01
N LEU A 3 8.99 2.08 26.09
CA LEU A 3 8.38 1.86 24.78
C LEU A 3 7.12 1.01 24.91
N VAL A 4 6.18 1.25 24.01
CA VAL A 4 4.91 0.51 23.93
C VAL A 4 4.64 0.09 22.49
N GLY A 5 3.80 -0.92 22.31
CA GLY A 5 3.29 -1.33 21.00
C GLY A 5 4.39 -1.75 20.03
N TYR A 6 4.35 -1.24 18.80
CA TYR A 6 5.28 -1.66 17.74
C TYR A 6 6.74 -1.33 18.04
N ALA A 7 7.02 -0.22 18.72
CA ALA A 7 8.38 0.17 19.06
C ALA A 7 9.01 -0.86 20.01
N TRP A 8 8.25 -1.24 21.04
CA TRP A 8 8.66 -2.27 21.98
C TRP A 8 8.78 -3.65 21.33
N LEU A 9 7.81 -4.05 20.49
CA LEU A 9 7.86 -5.36 19.80
C LEU A 9 9.09 -5.50 18.90
N ARG A 10 9.49 -4.42 18.20
CA ARG A 10 10.69 -4.42 17.36
C ARG A 10 11.95 -4.68 18.19
N GLU A 11 12.08 -4.04 19.34
CA GLU A 11 13.24 -4.21 20.22
C GLU A 11 13.22 -5.59 20.90
N ALA A 12 12.12 -5.95 21.56
CA ALA A 12 11.99 -7.18 22.33
C ALA A 12 12.17 -8.44 21.46
N MET A 13 11.72 -8.41 20.20
CA MET A 13 11.79 -9.55 19.29
C MET A 13 12.90 -9.42 18.22
N GLN A 14 13.73 -8.37 18.29
CA GLN A 14 14.81 -8.07 17.33
C GLN A 14 14.35 -8.12 15.86
N LEU A 15 13.26 -7.41 15.55
CA LEU A 15 12.64 -7.45 14.22
C LEU A 15 13.42 -6.59 13.21
N SER A 16 13.53 -7.06 11.97
CA SER A 16 14.24 -6.37 10.88
C SER A 16 13.41 -5.27 10.19
N ALA A 17 12.19 -5.02 10.67
CA ALA A 17 11.29 -4.00 10.12
C ALA A 17 11.93 -2.60 10.17
N PHE A 18 11.57 -1.73 9.23
CA PHE A 18 12.04 -0.34 9.19
C PHE A 18 11.73 0.45 10.47
N PRO A 19 12.53 1.49 10.80
CA PRO A 19 12.25 2.38 11.90
C PRO A 19 10.84 2.99 11.85
N LEU A 20 10.20 3.08 13.00
CA LEU A 20 8.88 3.71 13.12
C LEU A 20 8.99 5.22 13.00
N ARG A 21 8.12 5.83 12.20
CA ARG A 21 8.00 7.28 12.09
C ARG A 21 7.42 7.94 13.36
N LEU A 22 6.65 7.17 14.14
CA LEU A 22 5.95 7.66 15.32
C LEU A 22 5.92 6.57 16.42
N PRO A 23 7.06 6.26 17.07
CA PRO A 23 7.09 5.28 18.15
C PRO A 23 6.18 5.67 19.32
N ALA A 24 5.50 4.68 19.91
CA ALA A 24 4.68 4.85 21.10
C ALA A 24 5.50 4.73 22.39
N ILE A 25 5.36 5.72 23.29
CA ILE A 25 6.20 5.86 24.48
C ILE A 25 5.34 6.33 25.65
N VAL A 26 5.53 5.71 26.83
CA VAL A 26 4.85 6.17 28.05
C VAL A 26 5.39 7.52 28.48
N GLN A 27 4.46 8.46 28.68
CA GLN A 27 4.74 9.85 29.05
C GLN A 27 3.64 10.36 30.01
N PRO A 28 3.90 11.44 30.78
CA PRO A 28 2.92 12.00 31.72
C PRO A 28 1.79 12.72 30.97
N VAL A 29 0.88 11.94 30.38
CA VAL A 29 -0.29 12.40 29.64
C VAL A 29 -1.54 11.66 30.10
N THR A 30 -2.70 12.30 29.99
CA THR A 30 -4.00 11.71 30.39
C THR A 30 -4.70 10.97 29.24
N ARG A 31 -4.31 11.25 28.00
CA ARG A 31 -4.83 10.60 26.79
C ARG A 31 -3.74 10.44 25.74
N LEU A 32 -3.91 9.49 24.82
CA LEU A 32 -3.01 9.36 23.68
C LEU A 32 -2.99 10.65 22.86
N LYS A 33 -1.80 11.16 22.58
CA LYS A 33 -1.61 12.31 21.69
C LYS A 33 -0.24 12.26 21.05
N LYS A 34 -0.13 12.86 19.86
CA LYS A 34 1.15 13.07 19.20
C LYS A 34 1.90 14.21 19.90
N ILE A 35 3.13 13.96 20.33
CA ILE A 35 4.07 14.97 20.85
C ILE A 35 5.36 14.85 20.05
N GLY A 36 5.67 15.86 19.23
CA GLY A 36 6.79 15.81 18.29
C GLY A 36 6.70 14.59 17.37
N GLN A 37 7.71 13.74 17.41
CA GLN A 37 7.79 12.49 16.64
C GLN A 37 7.43 11.24 17.46
N THR A 38 6.66 11.39 18.54
CA THR A 38 6.24 10.26 19.39
C THR A 38 4.74 10.24 19.57
N LEU A 39 4.20 9.03 19.75
CA LEU A 39 2.85 8.84 20.29
C LEU A 39 2.97 8.73 21.82
N ALA A 40 2.59 9.79 22.53
CA ALA A 40 2.62 9.83 23.98
C ALA A 40 1.47 8.97 24.54
N VAL A 41 1.81 8.00 25.39
CA VAL A 41 0.87 7.02 25.95
C VAL A 41 0.74 7.23 27.46
N PRO A 42 -0.47 7.34 28.02
CA PRO A 42 -0.67 7.31 29.48
C PRO A 42 -0.24 5.97 30.07
N SER A 43 0.39 5.97 31.25
CA SER A 43 0.82 4.73 31.91
C SER A 43 -0.33 3.74 32.12
N ALA A 44 -1.55 4.23 32.40
CA ALA A 44 -2.74 3.40 32.59
C ALA A 44 -3.23 2.68 31.33
N THR A 45 -2.78 3.07 30.14
CA THR A 45 -3.13 2.44 28.86
C THR A 45 -2.00 1.56 28.32
N ALA A 46 -0.81 1.63 28.92
CA ALA A 46 0.32 0.80 28.53
C ALA A 46 0.05 -0.66 28.94
N PRO A 47 0.27 -1.63 28.04
CA PRO A 47 0.32 -3.04 28.41
C PRO A 47 1.42 -3.32 29.45
N ALA A 48 1.34 -4.48 30.09
CA ALA A 48 2.42 -4.96 30.94
C ALA A 48 3.70 -5.18 30.13
N ALA A 49 4.86 -4.94 30.76
CA ALA A 49 6.14 -4.85 30.07
C ALA A 49 6.58 -6.15 29.37
N ASP A 50 6.03 -7.30 29.73
CA ASP A 50 6.31 -8.63 29.17
C ASP A 50 5.12 -9.20 28.36
N ASP A 51 4.03 -8.45 28.22
CA ASP A 51 2.82 -8.89 27.51
C ASP A 51 2.92 -8.64 26.00
N LEU A 52 3.57 -9.58 25.28
CA LEU A 52 3.73 -9.54 23.83
C LEU A 52 2.40 -9.32 23.09
N LEU A 53 1.33 -10.00 23.53
CA LEU A 53 0.02 -9.87 22.89
C LEU A 53 -0.64 -8.52 23.23
N GLY A 54 -0.53 -8.07 24.47
CA GLY A 54 -1.01 -6.74 24.87
C GLY A 54 -0.37 -5.62 24.05
N HIS A 55 0.95 -5.66 23.86
CA HIS A 55 1.67 -4.74 22.98
C HIS A 55 1.17 -4.84 21.52
N MET A 56 0.92 -6.05 21.01
CA MET A 56 0.38 -6.27 19.67
C MET A 56 -1.02 -5.66 19.49
N LEU A 57 -1.93 -5.92 20.44
CA LEU A 57 -3.30 -5.43 20.38
C LEU A 57 -3.36 -3.91 20.58
N PHE A 58 -2.50 -3.36 21.45
CA PHE A 58 -2.32 -1.92 21.59
C PHE A 58 -1.90 -1.30 20.25
N ALA A 59 -0.90 -1.86 19.59
CA ALA A 59 -0.37 -1.34 18.33
C ALA A 59 -1.43 -1.35 17.22
N LEU A 60 -2.13 -2.49 17.03
CA LEU A 60 -3.23 -2.59 16.07
C LEU A 60 -4.35 -1.56 16.32
N LYS A 61 -4.59 -1.20 17.59
CA LYS A 61 -5.62 -0.24 18.00
C LYS A 61 -5.21 1.21 17.80
N HIS A 62 -3.99 1.56 18.15
CA HIS A 62 -3.57 2.95 18.28
C HIS A 62 -2.53 3.37 17.22
N GLU A 63 -1.68 2.44 16.80
CA GLU A 63 -0.61 2.67 15.83
C GLU A 63 -0.98 2.22 14.41
N GLY A 64 -2.09 1.49 14.25
CA GLY A 64 -2.62 1.07 12.95
C GLY A 64 -2.01 -0.25 12.48
N VAL A 65 -2.15 -0.58 11.20
CA VAL A 65 -1.59 -1.80 10.62
C VAL A 65 -0.18 -1.52 10.10
N ASN A 66 0.81 -2.24 10.63
CA ASN A 66 2.17 -2.28 10.09
C ASN A 66 2.53 -3.72 9.70
N LEU A 67 2.30 -4.09 8.43
CA LEU A 67 2.48 -5.47 7.97
C LEU A 67 3.93 -5.97 8.12
N ALA A 68 4.93 -5.11 7.98
CA ALA A 68 6.34 -5.49 8.14
C ALA A 68 6.65 -5.97 9.55
N ILE A 69 6.05 -5.35 10.57
CA ILE A 69 6.19 -5.78 11.97
C ILE A 69 5.28 -6.97 12.26
N LEU A 70 4.01 -6.88 11.85
CA LEU A 70 3.00 -7.91 12.11
C LEU A 70 3.40 -9.27 11.55
N ALA A 71 3.92 -9.31 10.31
CA ALA A 71 4.36 -10.53 9.66
C ALA A 71 5.55 -11.21 10.37
N GLN A 72 6.39 -10.45 11.06
CA GLN A 72 7.52 -11.00 11.81
C GLN A 72 7.18 -11.33 13.28
N ALA A 73 6.27 -10.57 13.88
CA ALA A 73 5.95 -10.67 15.30
C ALA A 73 4.84 -11.67 15.61
N LEU A 74 3.76 -11.72 14.82
CA LEU A 74 2.64 -12.63 15.06
C LEU A 74 3.04 -14.13 15.05
N PRO A 75 3.94 -14.59 14.15
CA PRO A 75 4.42 -15.98 14.20
C PRO A 75 5.16 -16.34 15.50
N LYS A 76 5.74 -15.36 16.19
CA LYS A 76 6.48 -15.56 17.45
C LYS A 76 5.57 -15.55 18.68
N ILE A 77 4.30 -15.18 18.54
CA ILE A 77 3.33 -15.21 19.64
C ILE A 77 2.70 -16.61 19.72
N PRO A 78 2.75 -17.29 20.89
CA PRO A 78 2.16 -18.61 21.05
C PRO A 78 0.67 -18.61 20.70
N VAL A 79 0.22 -19.60 19.92
CA VAL A 79 -1.18 -19.71 19.49
C VAL A 79 -2.16 -19.77 20.67
N THR A 80 -1.78 -20.45 21.75
CA THR A 80 -2.54 -20.55 23.00
C THR A 80 -2.79 -19.19 23.66
N THR A 81 -1.88 -18.22 23.46
CA THR A 81 -2.05 -16.85 23.97
C THR A 81 -3.15 -16.12 23.20
N LEU A 82 -3.19 -16.28 21.88
CA LEU A 82 -4.26 -15.72 21.03
C LEU A 82 -5.60 -16.39 21.30
N GLU A 83 -5.60 -17.72 21.45
CA GLU A 83 -6.79 -18.50 21.78
C GLU A 83 -7.43 -18.03 23.10
N ARG A 84 -6.64 -17.92 24.17
CA ARG A 84 -7.13 -17.41 25.46
C ARG A 84 -7.70 -16.00 25.35
N ALA A 85 -6.97 -15.08 24.69
CA ALA A 85 -7.45 -13.71 24.49
C ALA A 85 -8.72 -13.65 23.63
N LEU A 86 -8.86 -14.56 22.67
CA LEU A 86 -10.07 -14.69 21.87
C LEU A 86 -11.24 -15.20 22.71
N GLN A 87 -11.04 -16.14 23.64
CA GLN A 87 -12.09 -16.61 24.55
C GLN A 87 -12.57 -15.49 25.49
N GLU A 88 -11.64 -14.65 25.98
CA GLU A 88 -11.96 -13.50 26.84
C GLU A 88 -12.71 -12.39 26.07
N ALA A 89 -12.36 -12.15 24.81
CA ALA A 89 -12.97 -11.13 23.97
C ALA A 89 -13.33 -11.63 22.56
N PRO A 90 -14.33 -12.53 22.39
CA PRO A 90 -14.60 -13.18 21.10
C PRO A 90 -14.96 -12.24 19.96
N ASN A 91 -15.56 -11.09 20.29
CA ASN A 91 -15.95 -10.07 19.32
C ASN A 91 -14.98 -8.87 19.28
N GLY A 92 -13.85 -8.94 20.00
CA GLY A 92 -12.85 -7.89 20.05
C GLY A 92 -12.27 -7.63 18.66
N ILE A 93 -12.38 -6.40 18.17
CA ILE A 93 -11.95 -6.04 16.80
C ILE A 93 -10.47 -6.39 16.58
N TYR A 94 -9.60 -6.05 17.54
CA TYR A 94 -8.15 -6.19 17.37
C TYR A 94 -7.66 -7.63 17.53
N ILE A 95 -8.25 -8.41 18.43
CA ILE A 95 -7.91 -9.85 18.55
C ILE A 95 -8.32 -10.61 17.29
N ARG A 96 -9.50 -10.31 16.71
CA ARG A 96 -9.92 -10.90 15.43
C ARG A 96 -8.97 -10.57 14.28
N LYS A 97 -8.49 -9.31 14.21
CA LYS A 97 -7.45 -8.92 13.23
C LYS A 97 -6.14 -9.66 13.47
N ALA A 98 -5.71 -9.80 14.72
CA ALA A 98 -4.49 -10.51 15.08
C ALA A 98 -4.57 -12.01 14.70
N CYS A 99 -5.69 -12.68 14.99
CA CYS A 99 -5.92 -14.08 14.58
C CYS A 99 -5.93 -14.22 13.06
N TYR A 100 -6.70 -13.39 12.35
CA TYR A 100 -6.74 -13.39 10.88
C TYR A 100 -5.35 -13.25 10.26
N LEU A 101 -4.56 -12.29 10.74
CA LEU A 101 -3.21 -12.05 10.24
C LEU A 101 -2.25 -13.18 10.61
N ARG A 102 -2.30 -13.73 11.84
CA ARG A 102 -1.45 -14.86 12.21
C ARG A 102 -1.70 -16.04 11.29
N GLU A 103 -2.96 -16.46 11.12
CA GLU A 103 -3.29 -17.60 10.26
C GLU A 103 -2.78 -17.38 8.83
N ALA A 104 -2.88 -16.16 8.32
CA ALA A 104 -2.38 -15.84 6.98
C ALA A 104 -0.85 -15.86 6.87
N PHE A 105 -0.12 -15.51 7.94
CA PHE A 105 1.35 -15.50 7.93
C PHE A 105 1.98 -16.85 8.27
N THR A 106 1.31 -17.67 9.08
CA THR A 106 1.84 -18.96 9.53
C THR A 106 1.23 -20.15 8.81
N HIS A 107 0.10 -19.96 8.11
CA HIS A 107 -0.73 -21.05 7.58
C HIS A 107 -1.22 -22.04 8.64
N GLU A 108 -1.21 -21.64 9.91
CA GLU A 108 -1.68 -22.44 11.04
C GLU A 108 -2.91 -21.78 11.65
N GLU A 109 -3.99 -22.54 11.81
CA GLU A 109 -5.22 -22.04 12.40
C GLU A 109 -5.07 -21.69 13.89
N VAL A 110 -5.75 -20.62 14.31
CA VAL A 110 -5.97 -20.33 15.73
C VAL A 110 -7.26 -21.05 16.16
N PRO A 111 -7.24 -21.88 17.21
CA PRO A 111 -8.44 -22.57 17.68
C PRO A 111 -9.60 -21.61 17.99
N GLN A 112 -10.75 -21.85 17.36
CA GLN A 112 -11.96 -21.07 17.53
C GLN A 112 -13.04 -21.93 18.18
N HIS A 113 -13.36 -21.66 19.44
CA HIS A 113 -14.32 -22.43 20.24
C HIS A 113 -15.77 -22.07 19.94
N ALA A 114 -16.01 -20.84 19.49
CA ALA A 114 -17.31 -20.34 19.07
C ALA A 114 -17.14 -19.37 17.90
N PRO A 115 -18.08 -19.36 16.94
CA PRO A 115 -18.01 -18.45 15.80
C PRO A 115 -18.10 -17.00 16.26
N VAL A 116 -17.32 -16.13 15.62
CA VAL A 116 -17.42 -14.68 15.80
C VAL A 116 -18.77 -14.19 15.30
N ARG A 117 -19.51 -13.45 16.15
CA ARG A 117 -20.85 -12.93 15.82
C ARG A 117 -20.88 -11.45 15.43
N GLY A 118 -19.76 -10.75 15.60
CA GLY A 118 -19.65 -9.32 15.27
C GLY A 118 -19.79 -9.00 13.77
N ALA A 119 -19.96 -7.72 13.45
CA ALA A 119 -19.89 -7.22 12.09
C ALA A 119 -18.52 -7.48 11.45
N PHE A 120 -18.50 -7.49 10.12
CA PHE A 120 -17.24 -7.44 9.36
C PHE A 120 -16.51 -6.13 9.68
N VAL A 121 -15.22 -6.23 9.96
CA VAL A 121 -14.35 -5.07 10.19
C VAL A 121 -13.28 -5.00 9.11
N PRO A 122 -13.00 -3.82 8.55
CA PRO A 122 -11.91 -3.67 7.60
C PRO A 122 -10.57 -3.88 8.33
N LEU A 123 -9.64 -4.59 7.70
CA LEU A 123 -8.27 -4.78 8.22
C LEU A 123 -7.57 -3.43 8.38
N PHE A 124 -7.57 -2.62 7.33
CA PHE A 124 -7.06 -1.25 7.31
C PHE A 124 -8.20 -0.27 7.57
N ASP A 125 -8.06 0.65 8.52
CA ASP A 125 -9.07 1.69 8.75
C ASP A 125 -9.15 2.63 7.52
N PRO A 126 -10.30 2.71 6.80
CA PRO A 126 -10.45 3.59 5.63
C PRO A 126 -10.30 5.07 5.94
N LYS A 127 -10.41 5.49 7.21
CA LYS A 127 -10.12 6.87 7.62
C LYS A 127 -8.61 7.15 7.65
N ARG A 128 -7.81 6.12 7.93
CA ARG A 128 -6.35 6.23 8.08
C ARG A 128 -5.58 5.80 6.83
N TYR A 129 -6.11 4.89 6.04
CA TYR A 129 -5.43 4.32 4.90
C TYR A 129 -6.23 4.53 3.61
N VAL A 130 -5.52 4.53 2.48
CA VAL A 130 -6.15 4.31 1.17
C VAL A 130 -6.49 2.82 1.06
N THR A 131 -7.74 2.53 0.74
CA THR A 131 -8.30 1.17 0.80
C THR A 131 -9.16 0.88 -0.43
N ARG A 132 -9.40 -0.40 -0.71
CA ARG A 132 -10.34 -0.87 -1.74
C ARG A 132 -11.38 -1.79 -1.13
N SER A 133 -12.47 -2.09 -1.85
CA SER A 133 -13.37 -3.18 -1.46
C SER A 133 -12.60 -4.50 -1.43
N GLY A 134 -12.79 -5.27 -0.35
CA GLY A 134 -11.94 -6.39 -0.01
C GLY A 134 -12.60 -7.75 0.00
N GLU A 135 -11.76 -8.80 -0.02
CA GLU A 135 -12.21 -10.16 0.27
C GLU A 135 -12.59 -10.28 1.76
N ARG A 136 -13.69 -10.97 2.04
CA ARG A 136 -14.22 -11.14 3.39
C ARG A 136 -13.87 -12.52 3.95
N ASN A 137 -13.11 -12.53 5.03
CA ASN A 137 -12.88 -13.73 5.83
C ASN A 137 -14.03 -13.90 6.84
N SER A 138 -14.90 -14.88 6.59
CA SER A 138 -16.07 -15.13 7.44
C SER A 138 -15.74 -15.65 8.84
N ARG A 139 -14.65 -16.42 9.01
CA ARG A 139 -14.20 -17.00 10.28
C ARG A 139 -13.91 -15.92 11.33
N TRP A 140 -13.16 -14.90 10.92
CA TRP A 140 -12.75 -13.78 11.77
C TRP A 140 -13.60 -12.54 11.59
N ARG A 141 -14.50 -12.53 10.60
CA ARG A 141 -15.30 -11.36 10.22
C ARG A 141 -14.39 -10.15 9.96
N VAL A 142 -13.33 -10.38 9.20
CA VAL A 142 -12.35 -9.35 8.79
C VAL A 142 -12.41 -9.23 7.26
N GLU A 143 -12.46 -7.99 6.77
CA GLU A 143 -12.38 -7.69 5.34
C GLU A 143 -10.96 -7.23 5.00
N PHE A 144 -10.29 -7.95 4.09
CA PHE A 144 -9.01 -7.53 3.55
C PHE A 144 -9.21 -6.42 2.52
N ASN A 145 -9.21 -5.18 2.98
CA ASN A 145 -9.42 -3.98 2.15
C ASN A 145 -8.12 -3.28 1.72
N GLY A 146 -6.99 -4.02 1.74
CA GLY A 146 -5.67 -3.51 1.35
C GLY A 146 -5.42 -3.51 -0.16
N LEU A 147 -4.39 -2.78 -0.59
CA LEU A 147 -3.98 -2.69 -1.99
C LEU A 147 -3.09 -3.89 -2.36
N GLY A 148 -3.64 -4.85 -3.09
CA GLY A 148 -2.98 -6.12 -3.42
C GLY A 148 -3.54 -7.28 -2.59
N ASN A 149 -2.65 -8.07 -1.98
CA ASN A 149 -2.97 -9.20 -1.09
C ASN A 149 -1.90 -9.31 0.02
N LEU A 150 -2.02 -10.25 0.97
CA LEU A 150 -1.06 -10.33 2.08
C LEU A 150 0.38 -10.70 1.66
N ASN A 151 0.59 -11.31 0.49
CA ASN A 151 1.93 -11.60 -0.05
C ASN A 151 2.59 -10.32 -0.60
N TYR A 152 1.79 -9.41 -1.14
CA TYR A 152 2.23 -8.12 -1.63
C TYR A 152 1.14 -7.07 -1.41
N CYS A 153 1.23 -6.35 -0.29
CA CYS A 153 0.28 -5.31 0.10
C CYS A 153 0.99 -3.96 0.25
N ALA A 154 0.70 -3.05 -0.67
CA ALA A 154 1.12 -1.66 -0.52
C ALA A 154 0.24 -0.98 0.54
N THR A 155 0.88 -0.34 1.53
CA THR A 155 0.17 0.38 2.59
C THR A 155 0.41 1.87 2.45
N VAL A 156 -0.67 2.62 2.20
CA VAL A 156 -0.62 4.08 2.01
C VAL A 156 -1.46 4.74 3.09
N GLU A 157 -0.80 5.39 4.04
CA GLU A 157 -1.45 6.18 5.08
C GLU A 157 -1.88 7.54 4.51
N LYS A 158 -3.13 7.94 4.78
CA LYS A 158 -3.67 9.23 4.38
C LYS A 158 -3.00 10.32 5.21
N ALA A 159 -2.08 11.05 4.59
CA ALA A 159 -1.56 12.29 5.14
C ALA A 159 -2.53 13.44 4.82
N SER A 160 -2.62 14.45 5.70
CA SER A 160 -3.45 15.66 5.45
C SER A 160 -3.17 16.26 4.08
N ARG A 161 -1.89 16.31 3.69
CA ARG A 161 -1.48 16.80 2.38
C ARG A 161 -2.08 16.00 1.21
N LEU A 162 -2.20 14.67 1.34
CA LEU A 162 -2.80 13.84 0.30
C LEU A 162 -4.31 14.07 0.21
N ILE A 163 -4.97 14.27 1.36
CA ILE A 163 -6.40 14.57 1.41
C ILE A 163 -6.68 15.92 0.73
N GLU A 164 -5.94 16.97 1.10
CA GLU A 164 -6.02 18.29 0.46
C GLU A 164 -5.81 18.21 -1.06
N LEU A 165 -4.81 17.43 -1.51
CA LEU A 165 -4.54 17.23 -2.94
C LEU A 165 -5.66 16.47 -3.66
N GLN A 166 -6.34 15.54 -2.99
CA GLN A 166 -7.50 14.85 -3.55
C GLN A 166 -8.71 15.78 -3.66
N GLU A 167 -8.92 16.66 -2.67
CA GLU A 167 -10.01 17.66 -2.68
C GLU A 167 -9.88 18.68 -3.82
N HIS A 168 -8.67 18.88 -4.36
CA HIS A 168 -8.48 19.71 -5.56
C HIS A 168 -9.12 19.16 -6.83
N ASP A 169 -9.52 17.89 -6.84
CA ASP A 169 -10.21 17.18 -7.94
C ASP A 169 -9.69 17.55 -9.33
N ILE A 170 -8.38 17.40 -9.52
CA ILE A 170 -7.70 17.81 -10.76
C ILE A 170 -8.30 17.09 -11.97
N LEU A 171 -8.64 15.81 -11.83
CA LEU A 171 -9.24 15.02 -12.91
C LEU A 171 -10.67 15.46 -13.23
N GLY A 172 -11.51 15.70 -12.22
CA GLY A 172 -12.86 16.21 -12.45
C GLY A 172 -12.85 17.60 -13.08
N ARG A 173 -11.94 18.49 -12.64
CA ARG A 173 -11.75 19.82 -13.24
C ARG A 173 -11.23 19.76 -14.67
N ALA A 174 -10.26 18.88 -14.95
CA ALA A 174 -9.77 18.64 -16.30
C ALA A 174 -10.91 18.13 -17.19
N LYS A 175 -11.72 17.18 -16.71
CA LYS A 175 -12.89 16.68 -17.43
C LYS A 175 -13.90 17.80 -17.72
N ALA A 176 -14.26 18.61 -16.72
CA ALA A 176 -15.21 19.72 -16.91
C ALA A 176 -14.69 20.79 -17.89
N PHE A 177 -13.39 21.09 -17.84
CA PHE A 177 -12.75 21.97 -18.81
C PHE A 177 -12.84 21.39 -20.22
N MET A 178 -12.53 20.11 -20.38
CA MET A 178 -12.63 19.41 -21.65
C MET A 178 -14.09 19.46 -22.18
N GLU A 179 -15.09 19.12 -21.35
CA GLU A 179 -16.50 19.20 -21.74
C GLU A 179 -16.98 20.60 -22.15
N SER A 180 -16.28 21.67 -21.73
CA SER A 180 -16.60 23.05 -22.12
C SER A 180 -16.07 23.47 -23.50
N LEU A 181 -15.19 22.67 -24.12
CA LEU A 181 -14.55 23.02 -25.40
C LEU A 181 -15.39 22.57 -26.60
N PRO A 182 -15.42 23.35 -27.70
CA PRO A 182 -15.94 22.87 -28.98
C PRO A 182 -15.19 21.60 -29.45
N PRO A 183 -15.87 20.64 -30.10
CA PRO A 183 -15.26 19.36 -30.50
C PRO A 183 -13.96 19.49 -31.32
N VAL A 184 -13.88 20.49 -32.20
CA VAL A 184 -12.68 20.73 -33.01
C VAL A 184 -11.49 21.24 -32.17
N MET A 185 -11.76 22.00 -31.11
CA MET A 185 -10.72 22.47 -30.18
C MET A 185 -10.26 21.36 -29.24
N MET A 186 -11.18 20.50 -28.81
CA MET A 186 -10.92 19.27 -28.07
C MET A 186 -9.90 18.39 -28.79
N ASP A 187 -10.17 18.04 -30.05
CA ASP A 187 -9.30 17.17 -30.84
C ASP A 187 -7.90 17.77 -31.02
N ARG A 188 -7.81 19.09 -31.19
CA ARG A 188 -6.52 19.80 -31.27
C ARG A 188 -5.77 19.79 -29.96
N ALA A 189 -6.46 20.03 -28.84
CA ALA A 189 -5.85 20.02 -27.50
C ALA A 189 -5.33 18.62 -27.15
N ILE A 190 -6.10 17.57 -27.44
CA ILE A 190 -5.71 16.17 -27.23
C ILE A 190 -4.49 15.82 -28.11
N ASN A 191 -4.52 16.15 -29.41
CA ASN A 191 -3.39 15.88 -30.31
C ASN A 191 -2.12 16.64 -29.90
N TRP A 192 -2.27 17.89 -29.47
CA TRP A 192 -1.14 18.67 -28.94
C TRP A 192 -0.60 18.07 -27.64
N ALA A 193 -1.47 17.68 -26.70
CA ALA A 193 -1.07 17.05 -25.44
C ALA A 193 -0.33 15.73 -25.70
N TYR A 194 -0.80 14.89 -26.62
CA TYR A 194 -0.09 13.67 -27.00
C TYR A 194 1.24 13.95 -27.67
N LEU A 195 1.34 14.93 -28.57
CA LEU A 195 2.61 15.32 -29.19
C LEU A 195 3.62 15.86 -28.16
N HIS A 196 3.14 16.64 -27.19
CA HIS A 196 3.97 17.19 -26.13
C HIS A 196 4.44 16.10 -25.16
N GLU A 197 3.53 15.26 -24.66
CA GLU A 197 3.83 14.10 -23.82
C GLU A 197 4.83 13.15 -24.48
N THR A 198 4.67 12.90 -25.80
CA THR A 198 5.61 12.09 -26.58
C THR A 198 7.00 12.72 -26.57
N LYS A 199 7.13 14.02 -26.85
CA LYS A 199 8.43 14.72 -26.86
C LYS A 199 9.09 14.70 -25.48
N ASP A 200 8.32 14.95 -24.42
CA ASP A 200 8.83 15.01 -23.07
C ASP A 200 9.23 13.61 -22.55
N SER A 201 8.46 12.57 -22.88
CA SER A 201 8.79 11.17 -22.57
C SER A 201 10.12 10.74 -23.19
N PHE A 202 10.36 11.08 -24.46
CA PHE A 202 11.63 10.74 -25.12
C PHE A 202 12.80 11.64 -24.69
N ALA A 203 12.53 12.90 -24.32
CA ALA A 203 13.55 13.80 -23.79
C ALA A 203 14.11 13.33 -22.44
N ILE A 204 13.29 12.68 -21.60
CA ILE A 204 13.75 12.04 -20.35
C ILE A 204 14.80 10.96 -20.67
N GLU A 205 14.57 10.16 -21.72
CA GLU A 205 15.47 9.11 -22.20
C GLU A 205 16.62 9.64 -23.09
N ARG A 206 16.72 10.97 -23.27
CA ARG A 206 17.66 11.65 -24.20
C ARG A 206 17.61 11.13 -25.64
N GLU A 207 16.46 10.61 -26.06
CA GLU A 207 16.22 10.17 -27.43
C GLU A 207 15.53 11.26 -28.24
N ALA A 208 15.93 11.44 -29.50
CA ALA A 208 15.14 12.14 -30.50
C ALA A 208 14.33 11.08 -31.27
N PRO A 209 13.02 10.92 -30.99
CA PRO A 209 12.23 9.85 -31.62
C PRO A 209 12.05 10.14 -33.11
N SER A 210 12.06 9.10 -33.94
CA SER A 210 11.62 9.22 -35.33
C SER A 210 10.13 9.58 -35.39
N GLU A 211 9.70 10.16 -36.51
CA GLU A 211 8.28 10.52 -36.72
C GLU A 211 7.36 9.29 -36.60
N ASP A 212 7.81 8.13 -37.10
CA ASP A 212 7.09 6.86 -37.02
C ASP A 212 6.97 6.32 -35.58
N LYS A 213 8.00 6.49 -34.74
CA LYS A 213 7.96 6.11 -33.32
C LYS A 213 6.98 7.00 -32.56
N SER A 214 6.99 8.31 -32.86
CA SER A 214 6.06 9.28 -32.28
C SER A 214 4.61 9.00 -32.67
N ARG A 215 4.35 8.66 -33.94
CA ARG A 215 3.01 8.35 -34.44
C ARG A 215 2.43 7.08 -33.80
N ARG A 216 3.24 6.02 -33.66
CA ARG A 216 2.84 4.78 -32.96
C ARG A 216 2.49 5.02 -31.50
N PHE A 217 3.29 5.83 -30.80
CA PHE A 217 3.02 6.19 -29.41
C PHE A 217 1.70 6.97 -29.26
N ILE A 218 1.44 7.95 -30.13
CA ILE A 218 0.17 8.69 -30.15
C ILE A 218 -1.03 7.75 -30.38
N GLN A 219 -0.88 6.77 -31.29
CA GLN A 219 -1.94 5.79 -31.55
C GLN A 219 -2.26 4.92 -30.33
N LEU A 220 -1.23 4.50 -29.58
CA LEU A 220 -1.43 3.79 -28.31
C LEU A 220 -2.12 4.64 -27.25
N LEU A 221 -1.72 5.92 -27.11
CA LEU A 221 -2.35 6.82 -26.16
C LEU A 221 -3.83 7.07 -26.46
N ARG A 222 -4.23 7.06 -27.73
CA ARG A 222 -5.65 7.11 -28.13
C ARG A 222 -6.44 5.88 -27.69
N GLN A 223 -5.80 4.72 -27.68
CA GLN A 223 -6.41 3.45 -27.25
C GLN A 223 -6.39 3.29 -25.72
N ALA A 224 -5.63 4.12 -24.99
CA ALA A 224 -5.48 4.01 -23.54
C ALA A 224 -6.79 4.18 -22.75
N HIS A 225 -7.84 4.75 -23.36
CA HIS A 225 -9.16 4.82 -22.72
C HIS A 225 -9.87 3.46 -22.66
N GLU A 226 -9.43 2.48 -23.46
CA GLU A 226 -9.97 1.13 -23.47
C GLU A 226 -9.45 0.39 -22.25
N ARG A 227 -10.34 0.10 -21.30
CA ARG A 227 -9.98 -0.56 -20.06
C ARG A 227 -9.66 -2.03 -20.34
N GLN A 228 -8.40 -2.33 -20.60
CA GLN A 228 -7.91 -3.70 -20.67
C GLN A 228 -7.31 -4.14 -19.33
N PRO A 229 -7.48 -5.41 -18.92
CA PRO A 229 -6.76 -5.95 -17.77
C PRO A 229 -5.25 -5.80 -17.97
N LEU A 230 -4.52 -5.40 -16.92
CA LEU A 230 -3.06 -5.32 -16.94
C LEU A 230 -2.47 -6.74 -16.85
N THR A 231 -2.43 -7.45 -17.98
CA THR A 231 -1.77 -8.75 -18.09
C THR A 231 -0.37 -8.61 -18.69
N GLU A 232 0.44 -9.65 -18.56
CA GLU A 232 1.76 -9.71 -19.19
C GLU A 232 1.66 -9.58 -20.71
N GLU A 233 0.71 -10.29 -21.33
CA GLU A 233 0.47 -10.22 -22.77
C GLU A 233 0.11 -8.80 -23.22
N TYR A 234 -0.73 -8.10 -22.44
CA TYR A 234 -1.10 -6.72 -22.74
C TYR A 234 0.09 -5.77 -22.62
N LEU A 235 0.88 -5.88 -21.54
CA LEU A 235 2.06 -5.05 -21.34
C LEU A 235 3.15 -5.31 -22.40
N VAL A 236 3.34 -6.57 -22.80
CA VAL A 236 4.21 -6.96 -23.92
C VAL A 236 3.72 -6.36 -25.23
N ALA A 237 2.41 -6.43 -25.51
CA ALA A 237 1.83 -5.83 -26.70
C ALA A 237 2.03 -4.30 -26.74
N LEU A 238 1.86 -3.61 -25.60
CA LEU A 238 2.13 -2.17 -25.48
C LEU A 238 3.61 -1.86 -25.74
N GLN A 239 4.54 -2.62 -25.17
CA GLN A 239 5.98 -2.47 -25.42
C GLN A 239 6.28 -2.62 -26.92
N ASN A 240 5.82 -3.72 -27.52
CA ASN A 240 6.08 -4.06 -28.92
C ASN A 240 5.54 -2.99 -29.89
N ALA A 241 4.44 -2.33 -29.53
CA ALA A 241 3.88 -1.25 -30.32
C ALA A 241 4.70 0.06 -30.25
N THR A 242 5.52 0.26 -29.21
CA THR A 242 6.41 1.43 -29.06
C THR A 242 7.84 1.18 -29.56
N VAL A 243 8.25 -0.08 -29.66
CA VAL A 243 9.59 -0.47 -30.12
C VAL A 243 9.65 -0.47 -31.65
N SER A 244 10.75 0.08 -32.18
CA SER A 244 10.97 0.19 -33.62
C SER A 244 11.83 -0.93 -34.19
N ASN A 245 12.69 -1.52 -33.37
CA ASN A 245 13.62 -2.57 -33.76
C ASN A 245 12.98 -3.95 -33.52
N PRO A 246 12.82 -4.80 -34.56
CA PRO A 246 12.26 -6.14 -34.41
C PRO A 246 13.00 -7.04 -33.41
N TYR A 247 14.30 -6.81 -33.20
CA TYR A 247 15.12 -7.58 -32.25
C TYR A 247 14.91 -7.19 -30.79
N ASP A 248 14.28 -6.03 -30.53
CA ASP A 248 14.00 -5.52 -29.18
C ASP A 248 12.55 -5.82 -28.74
N LEU A 249 11.80 -6.57 -29.56
CA LEU A 249 10.44 -6.98 -29.25
C LEU A 249 10.44 -7.99 -28.10
N ALA A 250 9.62 -7.73 -27.09
CA ALA A 250 9.44 -8.64 -25.97
C ALA A 250 8.48 -9.78 -26.35
N ALA A 251 8.79 -10.99 -25.88
CA ALA A 251 7.87 -12.13 -25.90
C ALA A 251 7.24 -12.38 -24.52
N ALA A 252 7.89 -11.93 -23.46
CA ALA A 252 7.50 -12.08 -22.05
C ALA A 252 8.17 -10.98 -21.22
N PHE A 253 7.86 -10.91 -19.92
CA PHE A 253 8.64 -10.15 -18.96
C PHE A 253 10.10 -10.64 -18.94
N ARG A 254 11.01 -9.71 -18.66
CA ARG A 254 12.44 -10.02 -18.58
C ARG A 254 12.71 -11.09 -17.52
N HIS A 255 13.53 -12.07 -17.85
CA HIS A 255 14.02 -13.10 -16.93
C HIS A 255 15.45 -12.82 -16.43
N GLU A 256 16.11 -11.83 -17.04
CA GLU A 256 17.46 -11.39 -16.69
C GLU A 256 17.50 -9.88 -16.41
N GLN A 257 18.45 -9.46 -15.59
CA GLN A 257 18.64 -8.06 -15.21
C GLN A 257 19.33 -7.31 -16.36
N ASN A 258 18.65 -6.34 -16.96
CA ASN A 258 19.34 -5.34 -17.79
C ASN A 258 20.01 -4.32 -16.87
N HIS A 259 21.33 -4.16 -17.01
CA HIS A 259 22.06 -3.10 -16.35
C HIS A 259 21.66 -1.75 -16.98
N LEU A 260 20.95 -0.92 -16.22
CA LEU A 260 20.73 0.48 -16.57
C LEU A 260 22.10 1.18 -16.45
N ALA A 261 22.80 1.37 -17.57
CA ALA A 261 23.96 2.23 -17.61
C ALA A 261 23.48 3.67 -17.43
N GLY A 262 23.53 4.18 -16.20
CA GLY A 262 23.46 5.61 -15.96
C GLY A 262 24.65 6.25 -16.69
N ALA A 263 24.40 7.32 -17.45
CA ALA A 263 25.45 8.13 -18.05
C ALA A 263 26.33 8.75 -16.97
N LEU A 264 27.34 8.01 -16.52
CA LEU A 264 28.54 8.54 -15.88
C LEU A 264 29.57 8.75 -16.98
N SER A 265 29.53 9.93 -17.60
CA SER A 265 30.76 10.51 -18.13
C SER A 265 31.67 10.82 -16.94
N GLY A 266 32.85 10.20 -16.90
CA GLY A 266 33.86 10.45 -15.88
C GLY A 266 35.21 9.90 -16.30
N HIS A 267 36.04 10.79 -16.84
CA HIS A 267 37.49 10.76 -17.05
C HIS A 267 38.29 9.60 -16.43
N GLN A 268 39.09 8.89 -17.25
CA GLN A 268 40.48 9.24 -17.59
C GLN A 268 40.86 8.64 -18.94
#